data_AF-A0A4R4ZLQ4-F1
#
_entry.id   AF-A0A4R4ZLQ4-F1
#
_cell.length_a   1.000
_cell.length_b   1.000
_cell.length_c   1.000
_cell.angle_alpha   90.00
_cell.angle_beta   90.00
_cell.angle_gamma   90.00
#
_symmetry.space_group_name_H-M   'P 1'
#
loop_
_entity.id
_entity.type
_entity.pdbx_description
1 polymer ?
#
loop_
_entity_poly.entity_id
_entity_poly.type
_entity_poly.pdbx_seq_one_letter_code
_entity_poly.pdbx_strand_id
1 'polypeptide(L)'
;MLLGAPNWLAPKPGTAHALREAAGTASPLLVLDGALVHTDRMRADRPYFSGKHRVHGMNVQVIIGPDGTIVWTLGALPGKVHGLTAACVWGILRELEKAGILTLADEACQGAEASVVITPCTGKDKPESQKQANRSHARIRRPGERANAQLKSWRILRKLRCSPSKAAHIGKAIAVLQNHRVTHTTSG
;
A
#
# COMPACT_ATOMS: atom_id res chain seq x y z
N MET A 1 -5.15 -27.00 -4.29
CA MET A 1 -5.25 -27.18 -2.83
C MET A 1 -4.59 -25.97 -2.17
N LEU A 2 -5.39 -24.96 -1.77
CA LEU A 2 -4.90 -23.76 -1.11
C LEU A 2 -4.57 -24.12 0.35
N LEU A 3 -3.28 -24.13 0.70
CA LEU A 3 -2.85 -24.14 2.10
C LEU A 3 -3.48 -22.92 2.77
N GLY A 4 -4.27 -23.15 3.83
CA GLY A 4 -4.93 -22.09 4.60
C GLY A 4 -3.92 -21.01 4.99
N ALA A 5 -4.26 -19.77 4.69
CA ALA A 5 -3.45 -18.61 5.04
C ALA A 5 -3.19 -18.64 6.56
N PRO A 6 -1.92 -18.71 7.03
CA PRO A 6 -1.64 -18.73 8.46
C PRO A 6 -2.23 -17.50 9.17
N ASN A 7 -2.67 -17.69 10.42
CA ASN A 7 -3.39 -16.72 11.24
C ASN A 7 -2.72 -15.34 11.44
N TRP A 8 -1.43 -15.19 11.14
CA TRP A 8 -0.72 -13.90 11.15
C TRP A 8 -0.90 -13.06 9.87
N LEU A 9 -1.58 -13.60 8.85
CA LEU A 9 -1.97 -12.90 7.63
C LEU A 9 -3.31 -12.15 7.77
N ALA A 10 -4.10 -12.47 8.79
CA ALA A 10 -5.36 -11.79 9.05
C ALA A 10 -5.10 -10.41 9.69
N PRO A 11 -5.84 -9.35 9.27
CA PRO A 11 -5.90 -8.10 10.00
C PRO A 11 -6.25 -8.35 11.47
N LYS A 12 -5.61 -7.62 12.39
CA LYS A 12 -5.91 -7.77 13.81
C LYS A 12 -7.37 -7.33 14.08
N PRO A 13 -8.08 -7.96 15.02
CA PRO A 13 -9.37 -7.44 15.51
C PRO A 13 -9.26 -5.95 15.81
N GLY A 14 -10.24 -5.15 15.37
CA GLY A 14 -10.24 -3.69 15.51
C GLY A 14 -9.59 -2.90 14.36
N THR A 15 -9.07 -3.58 13.32
CA THR A 15 -8.47 -2.90 12.16
C THR A 15 -9.47 -1.96 11.46
N ALA A 16 -10.71 -2.39 11.21
CA ALA A 16 -11.74 -1.51 10.65
C ALA A 16 -12.02 -0.24 11.50
N HIS A 17 -11.96 -0.35 12.83
CA HIS A 17 -12.15 0.80 13.72
C HIS A 17 -10.95 1.76 13.65
N ALA A 18 -9.73 1.24 13.74
CA ALA A 18 -8.51 2.04 13.59
C ALA A 18 -8.43 2.74 12.23
N LEU A 19 -8.90 2.08 11.16
CA LEU A 19 -9.00 2.69 9.83
C LEU A 19 -9.99 3.85 9.81
N ARG A 20 -11.13 3.75 10.52
CA ARG A 20 -12.11 4.84 10.64
C ARG A 20 -11.55 6.01 11.42
N GLU A 21 -10.89 5.75 12.55
CA GLU A 21 -10.24 6.80 13.33
C GLU A 21 -9.18 7.54 12.49
N ALA A 22 -8.36 6.80 11.77
CA ALA A 22 -7.30 7.37 10.95
C ALA A 22 -7.79 8.07 9.68
N ALA A 23 -8.93 7.67 9.11
CA ALA A 23 -9.54 8.32 7.96
C ALA A 23 -10.22 9.66 8.31
N GLY A 24 -10.53 9.89 9.59
CA GLY A 24 -11.20 11.10 10.07
C GLY A 24 -12.67 11.21 9.65
N THR A 25 -13.35 12.25 10.13
CA THR A 25 -14.81 12.41 10.03
C THR A 25 -15.32 13.15 8.79
N ALA A 26 -14.46 13.88 8.06
CA ALA A 26 -14.93 14.82 7.02
C ALA A 26 -15.21 14.18 5.64
N SER A 27 -14.60 13.03 5.35
CA SER A 27 -14.92 12.10 4.25
C SER A 27 -13.79 11.07 4.25
N PRO A 28 -14.05 9.81 4.64
CA PRO A 28 -12.97 8.85 4.84
C PRO A 28 -12.50 8.36 3.47
N LEU A 29 -11.54 9.08 2.90
CA LEU A 29 -10.86 8.70 1.67
C LEU A 29 -9.44 8.26 2.00
N LEU A 30 -9.14 7.01 1.68
CA LEU A 30 -7.79 6.47 1.81
C LEU A 30 -7.19 6.20 0.44
N VAL A 31 -5.86 6.07 0.41
CA VAL A 31 -5.12 5.55 -0.73
C VAL A 31 -4.48 4.24 -0.32
N LEU A 32 -4.76 3.17 -1.08
CA LEU A 32 -4.05 1.90 -0.99
C LEU A 32 -3.00 1.87 -2.09
N ASP A 33 -1.74 1.66 -1.71
CA ASP A 33 -0.65 1.58 -2.67
C ASP A 33 0.39 0.51 -2.29
N GLY A 34 1.00 -0.08 -3.30
CA GLY A 34 2.07 -1.05 -3.15
C GLY A 34 3.45 -0.38 -3.21
N ALA A 35 4.32 -0.71 -2.26
CA ALA A 35 5.71 -0.28 -2.22
C ALA A 35 6.62 -1.49 -2.42
N LEU A 36 7.37 -1.52 -3.53
CA LEU A 36 8.49 -2.45 -3.65
C LEU A 36 9.69 -1.89 -2.88
N VAL A 37 10.01 -2.51 -1.75
CA VAL A 37 11.23 -2.25 -0.98
C VAL A 37 12.35 -3.09 -1.59
N HIS A 38 13.41 -2.43 -2.05
CA HIS A 38 14.55 -3.14 -2.62
C HIS A 38 15.21 -4.03 -1.55
N THR A 39 15.54 -5.26 -1.94
CA THR A 39 16.29 -6.17 -1.07
C THR A 39 17.46 -6.71 -1.84
N ASP A 40 18.53 -7.04 -1.14
CA ASP A 40 19.58 -7.84 -1.76
C ASP A 40 19.07 -9.27 -2.03
N ARG A 41 19.84 -10.02 -2.81
CA ARG A 41 19.49 -11.39 -3.20
C ARG A 41 19.39 -12.27 -1.96
N MET A 42 18.17 -12.71 -1.64
CA MET A 42 17.91 -13.67 -0.55
C MET A 42 18.09 -15.10 -1.05
N ARG A 43 18.31 -16.07 -0.14
CA ARG A 43 18.58 -17.48 -0.49
C ARG A 43 17.52 -18.11 -1.40
N ALA A 44 16.24 -17.80 -1.18
CA ALA A 44 15.15 -18.29 -2.04
C ALA A 44 15.12 -17.63 -3.43
N ASP A 45 15.76 -16.46 -3.57
CA ASP A 45 16.04 -15.76 -4.81
C ASP A 45 14.80 -15.39 -5.65
N ARG A 46 14.41 -16.27 -6.57
CA ARG A 46 13.36 -16.04 -7.58
C ARG A 46 12.04 -15.48 -7.05
N PRO A 47 11.48 -15.89 -5.88
CA PRO A 47 10.24 -15.30 -5.37
C PRO A 47 10.36 -13.80 -5.10
N TYR A 48 11.55 -13.31 -4.78
CA TYR A 48 11.80 -11.92 -4.46
C TYR A 48 12.12 -11.07 -5.69
N PHE A 49 12.36 -11.69 -6.85
CA PHE A 49 12.57 -10.95 -8.08
C PHE A 49 11.25 -10.40 -8.62
N SER A 50 11.13 -9.08 -8.67
CA SER A 50 9.99 -8.41 -9.30
C SER A 50 10.23 -8.25 -10.80
N GLY A 51 9.44 -8.92 -11.63
CA GLY A 51 9.52 -8.77 -13.09
C GLY A 51 9.23 -7.33 -13.54
N LYS A 52 8.24 -6.68 -12.91
CA LYS A 52 7.84 -5.28 -13.19
C LYS A 52 8.99 -4.29 -12.98
N HIS A 53 9.75 -4.46 -11.91
CA HIS A 53 10.82 -3.52 -11.52
C HIS A 53 12.22 -4.02 -11.87
N ARG A 54 12.36 -5.27 -12.35
CA ARG A 54 13.62 -5.95 -12.67
C ARG A 54 14.65 -5.94 -11.54
N VAL A 55 14.19 -5.95 -10.29
CA VAL A 55 15.03 -5.95 -9.08
C VAL A 55 14.48 -6.93 -8.05
N HIS A 56 15.34 -7.36 -7.13
CA HIS A 56 14.92 -8.09 -5.95
C HIS A 56 14.30 -7.14 -4.93
N GLY A 57 13.20 -7.56 -4.32
CA GLY A 57 12.53 -6.76 -3.33
C GLY A 57 11.43 -7.51 -2.60
N MET A 58 10.81 -6.79 -1.67
CA MET A 58 9.60 -7.21 -0.99
C MET A 58 8.49 -6.19 -1.23
N ASN A 59 7.31 -6.68 -1.55
CA ASN A 59 6.11 -5.88 -1.75
C ASN A 59 5.46 -5.61 -0.38
N VAL A 60 5.43 -4.35 0.03
CA VAL A 60 4.75 -3.84 1.21
C VAL A 60 3.50 -3.11 0.76
N GLN A 61 2.36 -3.33 1.41
CA GLN A 61 1.15 -2.56 1.12
C GLN A 61 1.02 -1.43 2.15
N VAL A 62 0.67 -0.23 1.69
CA VAL A 62 0.61 0.99 2.50
C VAL A 62 -0.77 1.62 2.35
N ILE A 63 -1.33 2.04 3.48
CA ILE A 63 -2.59 2.79 3.55
C ILE A 63 -2.24 4.21 3.95
N ILE A 64 -2.74 5.17 3.19
CA ILE A 64 -2.32 6.56 3.27
C ILE A 64 -3.56 7.45 3.30
N GLY A 65 -3.56 8.44 4.19
CA GLY A 65 -4.58 9.47 4.27
C GLY A 65 -4.54 10.43 3.06
N PRO A 66 -5.57 11.26 2.89
CA PRO A 66 -5.67 12.18 1.75
C PRO A 66 -4.61 13.29 1.76
N ASP A 67 -4.03 13.58 2.94
CA ASP A 67 -2.93 14.52 3.16
C ASP A 67 -1.54 13.91 2.90
N GLY A 68 -1.46 12.59 2.69
CA GLY A 68 -0.20 11.85 2.56
C GLY A 68 0.31 11.23 3.87
N THR A 69 -0.44 11.34 4.98
CA THR A 69 -0.08 10.69 6.25
C THR A 69 -0.18 9.18 6.11
N ILE A 70 0.90 8.45 6.44
CA ILE A 70 0.88 6.98 6.38
C ILE A 70 0.08 6.47 7.58
N VAL A 71 -1.09 5.91 7.31
CA VAL A 71 -2.00 5.36 8.33
C VAL A 71 -1.56 3.96 8.74
N TRP A 72 -1.14 3.15 7.77
CA TRP A 72 -0.79 1.76 8.04
C TRP A 72 0.23 1.22 7.05
N THR A 73 1.10 0.32 7.53
CA THR A 73 1.93 -0.53 6.69
C THR A 73 1.63 -2.00 6.99
N LEU A 74 1.25 -2.71 5.95
CA LEU A 74 0.96 -4.14 5.99
C LEU A 74 2.24 -4.93 5.76
N GLY A 75 2.23 -6.23 6.05
CA GLY A 75 3.44 -7.03 6.00
C GLY A 75 4.09 -7.09 4.61
N ALA A 76 5.34 -7.55 4.59
CA ALA A 76 6.13 -7.66 3.37
C ALA A 76 5.93 -9.04 2.73
N LEU A 77 5.62 -9.08 1.44
CA LEU A 77 5.54 -10.30 0.63
C LEU A 77 6.67 -10.34 -0.39
N PRO A 78 7.01 -11.50 -0.98
CA PRO A 78 8.02 -11.56 -2.02
C PRO A 78 7.71 -10.63 -3.21
N GLY A 79 8.72 -9.97 -3.79
CA GLY A 79 8.57 -8.93 -4.82
C GLY A 79 7.91 -9.37 -6.13
N LYS A 80 7.80 -10.69 -6.38
CA LYS A 80 7.01 -11.24 -7.50
C LYS A 80 5.50 -11.16 -7.25
N VAL A 81 5.06 -11.08 -6.00
CA VAL A 81 3.63 -11.06 -5.64
C VAL A 81 2.99 -9.76 -6.12
N HIS A 82 1.93 -9.89 -6.91
CA HIS A 82 1.17 -8.77 -7.45
C HIS A 82 0.47 -7.97 -6.35
N GLY A 83 0.25 -6.67 -6.58
CA GLY A 83 -0.33 -5.76 -5.58
C GLY A 83 -1.69 -6.24 -5.06
N LEU A 84 -2.61 -6.58 -5.97
CA LEU A 84 -3.92 -7.12 -5.59
C LEU A 84 -3.81 -8.40 -4.76
N THR A 85 -2.96 -9.35 -5.17
CA THR A 85 -2.73 -10.58 -4.40
C THR A 85 -2.20 -10.27 -3.01
N ALA A 86 -1.29 -9.31 -2.88
CA ALA A 86 -0.79 -8.88 -1.58
C ALA A 86 -1.90 -8.29 -0.70
N ALA A 87 -2.73 -7.41 -1.25
CA ALA A 87 -3.86 -6.83 -0.54
C ALA A 87 -4.88 -7.90 -0.08
N CYS A 88 -5.17 -8.89 -0.93
CA CYS A 88 -6.02 -10.04 -0.58
C CYS A 88 -5.41 -10.91 0.53
N VAL A 89 -4.12 -11.26 0.40
CA VAL A 89 -3.39 -12.07 1.39
C VAL A 89 -3.41 -11.42 2.77
N TRP A 90 -3.26 -10.10 2.84
CA TRP A 90 -3.33 -9.35 4.08
C TRP A 90 -4.75 -9.04 4.55
N GLY A 91 -5.78 -9.46 3.81
CA GLY A 91 -7.19 -9.24 4.15
C GLY A 91 -7.63 -7.77 4.19
N ILE A 92 -6.83 -6.83 3.66
CA ILE A 92 -7.10 -5.40 3.87
C ILE A 92 -8.34 -4.93 3.12
N LEU A 93 -8.60 -5.48 1.93
CA LEU A 93 -9.78 -5.13 1.13
C LEU A 93 -11.07 -5.38 1.92
N ARG A 94 -11.12 -6.50 2.66
CA ARG A 94 -12.25 -6.86 3.52
C ARG A 94 -12.43 -5.87 4.68
N GLU A 95 -11.34 -5.40 5.27
CA GLU A 95 -11.42 -4.45 6.38
C GLU A 95 -11.81 -3.04 5.92
N LEU A 96 -11.34 -2.61 4.74
CA LEU A 96 -11.78 -1.37 4.12
C LEU A 96 -13.28 -1.42 3.80
N GLU A 97 -13.76 -2.54 3.26
CA GLU A 97 -15.18 -2.77 2.99
C GLU A 97 -16.01 -2.73 4.27
N LYS A 98 -15.61 -3.48 5.31
CA LYS A 98 -16.27 -3.44 6.63
C LYS A 98 -16.27 -2.05 7.26
N ALA A 99 -15.20 -1.30 7.04
CA ALA A 99 -15.08 0.06 7.54
C ALA A 99 -15.98 1.04 6.76
N GLY A 100 -16.36 0.71 5.52
CA GLY A 100 -17.15 1.58 4.64
C GLY A 100 -16.33 2.77 4.13
N ILE A 101 -15.02 2.59 3.96
CA ILE A 101 -14.08 3.67 3.65
C ILE A 101 -13.71 3.63 2.17
N LEU A 102 -14.05 4.70 1.46
CA LEU A 102 -13.69 4.84 0.06
C LEU A 102 -12.16 4.85 -0.06
N THR A 103 -11.62 4.01 -0.94
CA THR A 103 -10.17 3.82 -1.06
C THR A 103 -9.75 3.88 -2.51
N LEU A 104 -8.89 4.84 -2.86
CA LEU A 104 -8.30 4.89 -4.18
C LEU A 104 -7.10 3.94 -4.26
N ALA A 105 -7.07 3.08 -5.27
CA ALA A 105 -5.96 2.18 -5.52
C ALA A 105 -5.39 2.36 -6.93
N ASP A 106 -4.19 1.86 -7.15
CA ASP A 106 -3.57 1.86 -8.48
C ASP A 106 -4.28 0.87 -9.43
N GLU A 107 -3.89 0.91 -10.71
CA GLU A 107 -4.38 -0.02 -11.72
C GLU A 107 -4.06 -1.49 -11.38
N ALA A 108 -2.97 -1.75 -10.63
CA ALA A 108 -2.62 -3.11 -10.23
C ALA A 108 -3.65 -3.73 -9.26
N CYS A 109 -4.50 -2.92 -8.63
CA CYS A 109 -5.60 -3.38 -7.80
C CYS A 109 -6.91 -3.61 -8.58
N GLN A 110 -6.90 -3.47 -9.91
CA GLN A 110 -8.09 -3.74 -10.73
C GLN A 110 -8.55 -5.18 -10.54
N GLY A 111 -9.86 -5.37 -10.32
CA GLY A 111 -10.45 -6.68 -9.98
C GLY A 111 -10.50 -6.95 -8.47
N ALA A 112 -10.23 -5.96 -7.62
CA ALA A 112 -10.52 -6.05 -6.20
C ALA A 112 -12.02 -6.32 -5.96
N GLU A 113 -12.33 -7.38 -5.21
CA GLU A 113 -13.69 -7.73 -4.79
C GLU A 113 -14.12 -6.88 -3.56
N ALA A 114 -13.93 -5.57 -3.63
CA ALA A 114 -14.34 -4.62 -2.61
C ALA A 114 -14.93 -3.38 -3.29
N SER A 115 -16.21 -3.09 -3.03
CA SER A 115 -16.96 -2.01 -3.69
C SER A 115 -16.41 -0.63 -3.34
N VAL A 116 -15.79 -0.51 -2.16
CA VAL A 116 -15.17 0.73 -1.70
C VAL A 116 -13.81 1.03 -2.36
N VAL A 117 -13.24 0.09 -3.12
CA VAL A 117 -11.92 0.26 -3.75
C VAL A 117 -12.07 0.74 -5.19
N ILE A 118 -11.60 1.95 -5.46
CA ILE A 118 -11.73 2.62 -6.76
C ILE A 118 -10.38 2.66 -7.48
N THR A 119 -10.33 2.02 -8.64
CA THR A 119 -9.18 2.01 -9.56
C THR A 119 -9.44 2.90 -10.77
N PRO A 120 -8.41 3.42 -11.45
CA PRO A 120 -8.62 4.24 -12.63
C PRO A 120 -9.23 3.41 -13.77
N CYS A 121 -9.99 4.04 -14.67
CA CYS A 121 -10.51 3.38 -15.86
C CYS A 121 -9.33 2.99 -16.79
N THR A 122 -9.30 1.75 -17.30
CA THR A 122 -8.24 1.21 -18.17
C THR A 122 -8.69 1.05 -19.62
N GLY A 123 -7.78 0.75 -20.56
CA GLY A 123 -8.07 0.63 -22.00
C GLY A 123 -7.57 1.80 -22.88
N LYS A 124 -7.74 1.67 -24.21
CA LYS A 124 -7.45 2.72 -25.21
C LYS A 124 -8.75 3.48 -25.55
N ASP A 125 -8.62 4.66 -26.16
CA ASP A 125 -9.73 5.44 -26.73
C ASP A 125 -10.88 5.79 -25.76
N LYS A 126 -10.52 6.09 -24.51
CA LYS A 126 -11.48 6.44 -23.46
C LYS A 126 -12.24 7.73 -23.79
N PRO A 127 -13.55 7.80 -23.49
CA PRO A 127 -14.31 9.04 -23.49
C PRO A 127 -13.66 10.10 -22.59
N GLU A 128 -13.89 11.38 -22.88
CA GLU A 128 -13.27 12.48 -22.12
C GLU A 128 -13.69 12.47 -20.63
N SER A 129 -14.91 12.03 -20.32
CA SER A 129 -15.38 11.86 -18.94
C SER A 129 -14.52 10.89 -18.13
N GLN A 130 -14.12 9.75 -18.71
CA GLN A 130 -13.24 8.79 -18.06
C GLN A 130 -11.81 9.32 -17.93
N LYS A 131 -11.32 10.09 -18.92
CA LYS A 131 -10.02 10.76 -18.81
C LYS A 131 -10.04 11.78 -17.67
N GLN A 132 -11.12 12.54 -17.53
CA GLN A 132 -11.30 13.50 -16.43
C GLN A 132 -11.37 12.81 -15.06
N ALA A 133 -12.09 11.69 -14.97
CA ALA A 133 -12.12 10.85 -13.77
C ALA A 133 -10.72 10.36 -13.39
N ASN A 134 -9.95 9.85 -14.36
CA ASN A 134 -8.57 9.41 -14.13
C ASN A 134 -7.63 10.55 -13.71
N ARG A 135 -7.78 11.76 -14.29
CA ARG A 135 -7.02 12.95 -13.84
C ARG A 135 -7.34 13.31 -12.39
N SER A 136 -8.61 13.22 -12.01
CA SER A 136 -9.06 13.49 -10.63
C SER A 136 -8.52 12.41 -9.67
N HIS A 137 -8.66 11.13 -10.04
CA HIS A 137 -8.10 9.99 -9.31
C HIS A 137 -6.59 10.14 -9.07
N ALA A 138 -5.82 10.45 -10.11
CA ALA A 138 -4.38 10.68 -10.01
C ALA A 138 -4.04 11.90 -9.13
N ARG A 139 -4.79 13.00 -9.24
CA ARG A 139 -4.60 14.19 -8.40
C ARG A 139 -4.76 13.86 -6.93
N ILE A 140 -5.78 13.08 -6.58
CA ILE A 140 -6.05 12.70 -5.19
C ILE A 140 -5.06 11.65 -4.68
N ARG A 141 -4.55 10.76 -5.54
CA ARG A 141 -3.51 9.79 -5.17
C ARG A 141 -2.12 10.40 -4.99
N ARG A 142 -1.85 11.57 -5.60
CA ARG A 142 -0.52 12.21 -5.59
C ARG A 142 0.13 12.35 -4.20
N PRO A 143 -0.57 12.78 -3.13
CA PRO A 143 0.00 12.79 -1.77
C PRO A 143 0.41 11.39 -1.29
N GLY A 144 -0.42 10.37 -1.55
CA GLY A 144 -0.11 8.98 -1.24
C GLY A 144 1.11 8.46 -2.01
N GLU A 145 1.16 8.69 -3.32
CA GLU A 145 2.31 8.29 -4.15
C GLU A 145 3.62 8.95 -3.67
N ARG A 146 3.55 10.21 -3.24
CA ARG A 146 4.69 10.94 -2.66
C ARG A 146 5.13 10.32 -1.34
N ALA A 147 4.20 10.04 -0.44
CA ALA A 147 4.50 9.39 0.84
C ALA A 147 5.15 8.01 0.62
N ASN A 148 4.67 7.27 -0.36
CA ASN A 148 5.24 5.97 -0.73
C ASN A 148 6.65 6.09 -1.35
N ALA A 149 6.88 7.13 -2.17
CA ALA A 149 8.22 7.44 -2.68
C ALA A 149 9.19 7.84 -1.55
N GLN A 150 8.74 8.65 -0.60
CA GLN A 150 9.53 9.03 0.58
C GLN A 150 9.87 7.80 1.43
N LEU A 151 8.92 6.90 1.67
CA LEU A 151 9.16 5.66 2.42
C LEU A 151 10.27 4.84 1.77
N LYS A 152 10.26 4.69 0.43
CA LYS A 152 11.29 3.96 -0.32
C LYS A 152 12.66 4.64 -0.34
N SER A 153 12.74 5.94 -0.06
CA SER A 153 13.98 6.71 -0.15
C SER A 153 14.96 6.48 1.03
N TRP A 154 14.47 5.85 2.11
CA TRP A 154 15.26 5.64 3.32
C TRP A 154 16.47 4.75 3.07
N ARG A 155 17.66 5.20 3.49
CA ARG A 155 18.95 4.51 3.25
C ARG A 155 18.96 3.06 3.70
N ILE A 156 18.30 2.77 4.83
CA ILE A 156 18.22 1.42 5.40
C ILE A 156 17.51 0.42 4.48
N LEU A 157 16.66 0.90 3.57
CA LEU A 157 15.91 0.07 2.62
C LEU A 157 16.70 -0.27 1.34
N ARG A 158 17.86 0.34 1.07
CA ARG A 158 18.56 0.12 -0.22
C ARG A 158 19.21 -1.26 -0.36
N LYS A 159 19.65 -1.85 0.76
CA LYS A 159 20.36 -3.15 0.80
C LYS A 159 19.82 -4.03 1.91
N LEU A 160 18.49 -4.06 2.04
CA LEU A 160 17.86 -4.77 3.13
C LEU A 160 18.13 -6.28 2.98
N ARG A 161 18.75 -6.88 4.01
CA ARG A 161 19.07 -8.31 4.11
C ARG A 161 18.43 -8.90 5.36
N CYS A 162 17.11 -9.10 5.32
CA CYS A 162 16.38 -9.67 6.45
C CYS A 162 15.15 -10.45 6.01
N SER A 163 14.48 -11.10 6.96
CA SER A 163 13.22 -11.80 6.72
C SER A 163 12.08 -10.80 6.41
N PRO A 164 11.02 -11.23 5.70
CA PRO A 164 9.86 -10.38 5.43
C PRO A 164 9.22 -9.77 6.68
N SER A 165 9.18 -10.53 7.79
CA SER A 165 8.69 -10.02 9.08
C SER A 165 9.55 -8.87 9.62
N LYS A 166 10.87 -8.96 9.51
CA LYS A 166 11.77 -7.86 9.94
C LYS A 166 11.64 -6.65 8.99
N ALA A 167 11.51 -6.88 7.69
CA ALA A 167 11.27 -5.82 6.72
C ALA A 167 9.96 -5.07 7.00
N ALA A 168 8.89 -5.79 7.34
CA ALA A 168 7.62 -5.19 7.74
C ALA A 168 7.76 -4.31 9.00
N HIS A 169 8.49 -4.77 10.02
CA HIS A 169 8.75 -3.96 11.23
C HIS A 169 9.55 -2.69 10.91
N ILE A 170 10.56 -2.77 10.04
CA ILE A 170 11.33 -1.61 9.59
C ILE A 170 10.42 -0.64 8.83
N GLY A 171 9.54 -1.15 7.94
CA GLY A 171 8.55 -0.34 7.23
C GLY A 171 7.60 0.41 8.18
N LYS A 172 7.13 -0.25 9.24
CA LYS A 172 6.32 0.38 10.30
C LYS A 172 7.08 1.50 11.02
N ALA A 173 8.32 1.25 11.43
CA ALA A 173 9.15 2.25 12.10
C ALA A 173 9.41 3.47 11.19
N ILE A 174 9.70 3.23 9.91
CA ILE A 174 9.89 4.30 8.91
C ILE A 174 8.61 5.13 8.74
N ALA A 175 7.43 4.50 8.67
CA ALA A 175 6.16 5.20 8.54
C ALA A 175 5.93 6.19 9.71
N VAL A 176 6.17 5.75 10.95
CA VAL A 176 6.06 6.60 12.14
C VAL A 176 7.03 7.78 12.06
N LEU A 177 8.30 7.53 11.76
CA LEU A 177 9.32 8.58 11.67
C LEU A 177 9.04 9.57 10.52
N GLN A 178 8.48 9.08 9.41
CA GLN A 178 8.12 9.92 8.28
C GLN A 178 6.96 10.86 8.63
N ASN A 179 5.90 10.35 9.25
CA ASN A 179 4.78 11.18 9.70
C ASN A 179 5.25 12.25 10.70
N HIS A 180 6.16 11.90 11.61
CA HIS A 180 6.77 12.86 12.53
C HIS A 180 7.57 13.95 11.81
N ARG A 181 8.32 13.61 10.75
CA ARG A 181 9.07 14.63 9.97
C ARG A 181 8.13 15.59 9.25
N VAL A 182 7.06 15.08 8.65
CA VAL A 182 6.11 15.90 7.89
C VAL A 182 5.40 16.90 8.81
N THR A 183 4.92 16.45 9.97
CA THR A 183 4.25 17.31 10.97
C THR A 183 5.14 18.45 11.47
N HIS A 184 6.42 18.19 11.77
CA HIS A 184 7.35 19.21 12.27
C HIS A 184 7.94 20.14 11.20
N THR A 185 7.81 19.84 9.90
CA THR A 185 8.29 20.74 8.83
C THR A 185 7.23 21.77 8.42
N THR A 186 5.96 21.55 8.77
CA THR A 186 4.84 22.46 8.45
C THR A 186 4.58 23.50 9.56
N SER A 187 5.31 23.44 10.67
CA SER A 187 5.17 24.33 11.84
C SER A 187 6.23 25.44 11.92
N GLY A 188 7.02 25.66 10.85
CA GLY A 188 8.10 26.65 10.79
C GLY A 188 7.91 27.66 9.67
#